data_AF-A0A6L6PGC5-F1
#
_entry.id   AF-A0A6L6PGC5-F1
#
_cell.length_a   1.000
_cell.length_b   1.000
_cell.length_c   1.000
_cell.angle_alpha   90.00
_cell.angle_beta   90.00
_cell.angle_gamma   90.00
#
_symmetry.space_group_name_H-M   'P 1'
#
loop_
_entity.id
_entity.type
_entity.pdbx_description
1 polymer ?
#
loop_
_entity_poly.entity_id
_entity_poly.type
_entity_poly.pdbx_seq_one_letter_code
_entity_poly.pdbx_strand_id
1 'polypeptide(L)'
;MFKRKNGSGALLWRAGVESYFDGIDGAMFRALINTVAPHTEAQEISGTHRSLIRQAAKALEFGQLVALNWRSKDGRYDHWVLAVGIEGIYCAGQFEAIALLCLDPSAPEPVLSAYNGHLQLREKRGGQHRGYLPYVTNQGLIFTVTVQEIVVIGSRVSEA
;
A
#
# COMPACT_ATOMS: atom_id res chain seq x y z
N MET A 1 -12.56 6.80 23.89
CA MET A 1 -13.55 7.82 23.45
C MET A 1 -13.17 8.31 22.06
N PHE A 2 -13.85 7.84 21.00
CA PHE A 2 -13.55 8.23 19.62
C PHE A 2 -13.87 9.72 19.40
N LYS A 3 -12.85 10.56 19.21
CA LYS A 3 -13.03 11.97 18.81
C LYS A 3 -13.53 12.03 17.36
N ARG A 4 -14.80 11.70 17.11
CA ARG A 4 -15.40 11.68 15.76
C ARG A 4 -15.37 13.04 15.05
N LYS A 5 -15.42 14.16 15.79
CA LYS A 5 -15.40 15.51 15.19
C LYS A 5 -14.00 16.10 14.97
N ASN A 6 -13.00 15.69 15.76
CA ASN A 6 -11.65 16.32 15.80
C ASN A 6 -10.49 15.30 15.83
N GLY A 7 -10.73 14.03 15.56
CA GLY A 7 -9.68 13.00 15.48
C GLY A 7 -8.97 13.00 14.13
N SER A 8 -7.86 12.27 14.02
CA SER A 8 -7.05 12.21 12.79
C SER A 8 -7.85 11.86 11.54
N GLY A 9 -8.85 10.96 11.64
CA GLY A 9 -9.72 10.64 10.50
C GLY A 9 -10.61 11.81 10.05
N ALA A 10 -11.10 12.64 10.97
CA ALA A 10 -11.89 13.83 10.62
C ALA A 10 -11.01 14.93 10.02
N LEU A 11 -9.77 15.06 10.50
CA LEU A 11 -8.78 15.96 9.92
C LEU A 11 -8.39 15.51 8.51
N LEU A 12 -8.18 14.21 8.31
CA LEU A 12 -7.83 13.66 7.00
C LEU A 12 -8.97 13.86 6.00
N TRP A 13 -10.21 13.60 6.42
CA TRP A 13 -11.38 13.85 5.60
C TRP A 13 -11.49 15.32 5.18
N ARG A 14 -11.33 16.27 6.12
CA ARG A 14 -11.37 17.70 5.79
C ARG A 14 -10.25 18.13 4.85
N ALA A 15 -9.06 17.57 5.02
CA ALA A 15 -7.91 17.88 4.16
C ALA A 15 -8.05 17.27 2.75
N GLY A 16 -8.72 16.11 2.62
CA GLY A 16 -8.86 15.40 1.35
C GLY A 16 -10.20 15.61 0.62
N VAL A 17 -11.19 16.27 1.22
CA VAL A 17 -12.55 16.37 0.66
C VAL A 17 -12.57 17.05 -0.71
N GLU A 18 -11.68 18.01 -0.96
CA GLU A 18 -11.60 18.73 -2.23
C GLU A 18 -11.11 17.83 -3.38
N SER A 19 -10.33 16.78 -3.07
CA SER A 19 -9.79 15.83 -4.05
C SER A 19 -10.61 14.54 -4.13
N TYR A 20 -11.80 14.49 -3.52
CA TYR A 20 -12.60 13.27 -3.40
C TYR A 20 -12.96 12.64 -4.76
N PHE A 21 -13.26 13.46 -5.77
CA PHE A 21 -13.63 12.98 -7.11
C PHE A 21 -12.45 12.87 -8.08
N ASP A 22 -11.33 13.54 -7.80
CA ASP A 22 -10.19 13.63 -8.70
C ASP A 22 -9.05 12.66 -8.36
N GLY A 23 -9.07 12.11 -7.14
CA GLY A 23 -7.97 11.30 -6.62
C GLY A 23 -6.75 12.15 -6.22
N ILE A 24 -5.66 11.48 -5.84
CA ILE A 24 -4.43 12.12 -5.39
C ILE A 24 -3.21 11.30 -5.86
N ASP A 25 -2.11 11.99 -6.12
CA ASP A 25 -0.79 11.38 -6.35
C ASP A 25 -0.02 11.15 -5.03
N GLY A 26 1.17 10.57 -5.11
CA GLY A 26 2.00 10.25 -3.95
C GLY A 26 2.46 11.48 -3.16
N ALA A 27 2.70 12.61 -3.84
CA ALA A 27 3.11 13.85 -3.21
C ALA A 27 1.97 14.45 -2.36
N MET A 28 0.76 14.49 -2.91
CA MET A 28 -0.45 14.90 -2.19
C MET A 28 -0.78 13.93 -1.06
N PHE A 29 -0.66 12.62 -1.29
CA PHE A 29 -0.85 11.60 -0.25
C PHE A 29 0.10 11.82 0.92
N ARG A 30 1.40 12.02 0.65
CA ARG A 30 2.41 12.35 1.66
C ARG A 30 2.02 13.60 2.44
N ALA A 31 1.64 14.66 1.76
CA ALA A 31 1.22 15.91 2.38
C ALA A 31 0.05 15.69 3.34
N LEU A 32 -0.99 14.96 2.91
CA LEU A 32 -2.16 14.63 3.73
C LEU A 32 -1.79 13.86 4.99
N ILE A 33 -0.99 12.79 4.89
CA ILE A 33 -0.56 12.02 6.08
C ILE A 33 0.21 12.89 7.07
N ASN A 34 1.11 13.74 6.56
CA ASN A 34 1.90 14.65 7.40
C ASN A 34 1.03 15.71 8.12
N THR A 35 -0.20 15.98 7.67
CA THR A 35 -1.12 16.91 8.37
C THR A 35 -1.84 16.31 9.58
N VAL A 36 -2.02 14.99 9.63
CA VAL A 36 -2.97 14.36 10.56
C VAL A 36 -2.34 13.56 11.68
N ALA A 37 -1.04 13.28 11.59
CA ALA A 37 -0.37 12.41 12.53
C ALA A 37 1.00 13.00 12.92
N PRO A 38 1.09 13.69 14.07
CA PRO A 38 2.31 14.38 14.51
C PRO A 38 3.49 13.44 14.77
N HIS A 39 3.23 12.14 14.94
CA HIS A 39 4.22 11.11 15.22
C HIS A 39 4.50 10.17 14.03
N THR A 40 3.95 10.45 12.85
CA THR A 40 4.24 9.67 11.64
C THR A 40 5.01 10.50 10.64
N GLU A 41 5.86 9.82 9.88
CA GLU A 41 6.54 10.38 8.72
C GLU A 41 6.10 9.60 7.49
N ALA A 42 5.68 10.33 6.46
CA ALA A 42 5.42 9.78 5.15
C ALA A 42 6.57 10.15 4.20
N GLN A 43 7.14 9.14 3.55
CA GLN A 43 8.15 9.30 2.50
C GLN A 43 7.60 8.76 1.20
N GLU A 44 7.45 9.66 0.23
CA GLU A 44 7.15 9.30 -1.15
C GLU A 44 8.39 8.70 -1.81
N ILE A 45 8.21 7.59 -2.51
CA ILE A 45 9.28 6.92 -3.25
C ILE A 45 8.82 6.68 -4.68
N SER A 46 9.57 7.24 -5.62
CA SER A 46 9.41 7.01 -7.05
C SER A 46 10.48 6.06 -7.57
N GLY A 47 10.19 5.30 -8.62
CA GLY A 47 11.14 4.37 -9.21
C GLY A 47 10.52 3.42 -10.21
N THR A 48 11.31 2.44 -10.65
CA THR A 48 10.77 1.37 -11.51
C THR A 48 9.83 0.47 -10.71
N HIS A 49 8.83 -0.11 -11.37
CA HIS A 49 7.91 -1.11 -10.79
C HIS A 49 8.63 -2.14 -9.89
N ARG A 50 9.73 -2.73 -10.38
CA ARG A 50 10.54 -3.71 -9.62
C ARG A 50 11.21 -3.08 -8.40
N SER A 51 11.75 -1.87 -8.52
CA SER A 51 12.36 -1.14 -7.41
C SER A 51 11.33 -0.83 -6.33
N LEU A 52 10.14 -0.36 -6.72
CA LEU A 52 9.06 -0.01 -5.81
C LEU A 52 8.58 -1.22 -5.01
N ILE A 53 8.39 -2.38 -5.66
CA ILE A 53 8.04 -3.63 -4.96
C ILE A 53 9.09 -3.99 -3.92
N ARG A 54 10.38 -3.93 -4.27
CA ARG A 54 11.47 -4.26 -3.34
C ARG A 54 11.51 -3.31 -2.15
N GLN A 55 11.30 -2.02 -2.39
CA GLN A 55 11.28 -1.01 -1.33
C GLN A 55 10.05 -1.16 -0.43
N ALA A 56 8.88 -1.47 -1.00
CA ALA A 56 7.68 -1.77 -0.23
C ALA A 56 7.87 -3.01 0.66
N ALA A 57 8.41 -4.11 0.10
CA ALA A 57 8.71 -5.30 0.89
C ALA A 57 9.69 -5.00 2.03
N LYS A 58 10.79 -4.31 1.73
CA LYS A 58 11.78 -3.91 2.75
C LYS A 58 11.17 -3.06 3.86
N ALA A 59 10.32 -2.09 3.52
CA ALA A 59 9.65 -1.23 4.51
C ALA A 59 8.72 -2.04 5.44
N LEU A 60 7.94 -2.97 4.87
CA LEU A 60 7.07 -3.87 5.62
C LEU A 60 7.86 -4.82 6.53
N GLU A 61 9.04 -5.30 6.11
CA GLU A 61 9.95 -6.09 6.95
C GLU A 61 10.46 -5.28 8.16
N PHE A 62 10.60 -3.96 8.03
CA PHE A 62 10.92 -3.05 9.14
C PHE A 62 9.70 -2.62 9.97
N GLY A 63 8.52 -3.21 9.74
CA GLY A 63 7.30 -2.89 10.47
C GLY A 63 6.67 -1.54 10.09
N GLN A 64 7.06 -0.98 8.94
CA GLN A 64 6.44 0.23 8.40
C GLN A 64 5.22 -0.13 7.54
N LEU A 65 4.27 0.80 7.41
CA LEU A 65 3.15 0.65 6.48
C LEU A 65 3.53 1.23 5.12
N VAL A 66 2.88 0.75 4.05
CA VAL A 66 3.15 1.26 2.70
C VAL A 66 1.84 1.51 1.98
N ALA A 67 1.53 2.78 1.72
CA ALA A 67 0.51 3.10 0.72
C ALA A 67 1.10 2.81 -0.66
N LEU A 68 0.43 1.99 -1.45
CA LEU A 68 0.87 1.52 -2.75
C LEU A 68 -0.15 1.96 -3.78
N ASN A 69 0.31 2.69 -4.78
CA ASN A 69 -0.48 2.98 -5.96
C ASN A 69 -0.16 1.96 -7.05
N TRP A 70 -1.20 1.34 -7.59
CA TRP A 70 -1.08 0.50 -8.75
C TRP A 70 -1.98 0.98 -9.88
N ARG A 71 -1.52 0.74 -11.12
CA ARG A 71 -2.27 0.96 -12.34
C ARG A 71 -2.55 -0.35 -13.04
N SER A 72 -3.81 -0.59 -13.44
CA SER A 72 -4.19 -1.77 -14.21
C SER A 72 -3.53 -1.77 -15.59
N LYS A 73 -3.31 -2.96 -16.16
CA LYS A 73 -2.64 -3.16 -17.44
C LYS A 73 -3.36 -2.49 -18.62
N ASP A 74 -4.68 -2.41 -18.55
CA ASP A 74 -5.52 -1.71 -19.54
C ASP A 74 -5.57 -0.19 -19.32
N GLY A 75 -4.92 0.33 -18.25
CA GLY A 75 -4.90 1.75 -17.91
C GLY A 75 -6.21 2.29 -17.35
N ARG A 76 -7.22 1.44 -17.13
CA ARG A 76 -8.55 1.86 -16.68
C ARG A 76 -8.61 2.27 -15.22
N TYR A 77 -7.76 1.68 -14.39
CA TYR A 77 -7.76 1.87 -12.95
C TYR A 77 -6.39 2.33 -12.48
N ASP A 78 -6.40 3.37 -11.65
CA ASP A 78 -5.27 3.91 -10.94
C ASP A 78 -5.72 4.00 -9.47
N HIS A 79 -5.14 3.17 -8.60
CA HIS A 79 -5.77 2.82 -7.33
C HIS A 79 -4.76 2.71 -6.19
N TRP A 80 -5.12 3.33 -5.07
CA TRP A 80 -4.37 3.29 -3.83
C TRP A 80 -4.86 2.19 -2.92
N VAL A 81 -3.92 1.41 -2.40
CA VAL A 81 -4.14 0.39 -1.37
C VAL A 81 -3.12 0.55 -0.25
N LEU A 82 -3.44 0.12 0.96
CA LEU A 82 -2.51 0.15 2.08
C LEU A 82 -1.92 -1.24 2.30
N ALA A 83 -0.67 -1.47 1.94
CA ALA A 83 0.03 -2.69 2.31
C ALA A 83 0.37 -2.67 3.81
N VAL A 84 0.02 -3.75 4.49
CA VAL A 84 0.09 -3.92 5.95
C VAL A 84 0.92 -5.13 6.38
N GLY A 85 1.31 -5.98 5.44
CA GLY A 85 2.15 -7.14 5.74
C GLY A 85 2.69 -7.83 4.49
N ILE A 86 3.50 -8.86 4.72
CA ILE A 86 4.05 -9.72 3.67
C ILE A 86 3.72 -11.16 3.99
N GLU A 87 3.27 -11.88 2.97
CA GLU A 87 3.24 -13.34 2.97
C GLU A 87 4.50 -13.83 2.25
N GLY A 88 5.16 -14.85 2.81
CA GLY A 88 6.39 -15.40 2.25
C GLY A 88 6.68 -16.80 2.77
N ILE A 89 7.70 -17.42 2.18
CA ILE A 89 8.19 -18.74 2.58
C ILE A 89 9.63 -18.58 3.06
N TYR A 90 9.96 -19.18 4.20
CA TYR A 90 11.35 -19.25 4.66
C TYR A 90 12.01 -20.52 4.11
N CYS A 91 12.99 -20.36 3.22
CA CYS A 91 13.70 -21.45 2.55
C CYS A 91 15.20 -21.20 2.61
N ALA A 92 15.98 -22.23 2.98
CA ALA A 92 17.45 -22.17 2.98
C ALA A 92 18.05 -20.94 3.72
N GLY A 93 17.43 -20.52 4.82
CA GLY A 93 17.91 -19.39 5.63
C GLY A 93 17.50 -18.01 5.09
N GLN A 94 16.66 -17.95 4.07
CA GLN A 94 16.19 -16.70 3.47
C GLN A 94 14.66 -16.65 3.43
N PHE A 95 14.10 -15.50 3.79
CA PHE A 95 12.69 -15.22 3.59
C PHE A 95 12.46 -14.78 2.14
N GLU A 96 11.58 -15.49 1.43
CA GLU A 96 11.16 -15.15 0.08
C GLU A 96 9.72 -14.63 0.11
N ALA A 97 9.54 -13.33 -0.16
CA ALA A 97 8.22 -12.72 -0.23
C ALA A 97 7.43 -13.25 -1.43
N ILE A 98 6.23 -13.76 -1.19
CA ILE A 98 5.30 -14.28 -2.22
C ILE A 98 4.14 -13.34 -2.50
N ALA A 99 3.72 -12.53 -1.53
CA ALA A 99 2.68 -11.52 -1.71
C ALA A 99 2.81 -10.36 -0.72
N LEU A 100 2.36 -9.17 -1.12
CA LEU A 100 2.09 -8.07 -0.20
C LEU A 100 0.61 -8.13 0.20
N LEU A 101 0.33 -8.07 1.50
CA LEU A 101 -1.01 -8.10 2.06
C LEU A 101 -1.53 -6.67 2.20
N CYS A 102 -2.71 -6.39 1.65
CA CYS A 102 -3.23 -5.04 1.48
C CYS A 102 -4.64 -4.87 2.07
N LEU A 103 -4.88 -3.68 2.61
CA LEU A 103 -6.19 -3.11 2.82
C LEU A 103 -6.59 -2.30 1.59
N ASP A 104 -7.56 -2.81 0.85
CA ASP A 104 -8.18 -2.21 -0.31
C ASP A 104 -9.46 -1.47 0.12
N PRO A 105 -9.52 -0.13 -0.03
CA PRO A 105 -10.71 0.64 0.32
C PRO A 105 -11.89 0.42 -0.64
N SER A 106 -11.67 -0.19 -1.80
CA SER A 106 -12.73 -0.52 -2.77
C SER A 106 -13.39 -1.88 -2.52
N ALA A 107 -12.77 -2.74 -1.70
CA ALA A 107 -13.29 -4.04 -1.33
C ALA A 107 -13.99 -3.99 0.04
N PRO A 108 -14.92 -4.93 0.33
CA PRO A 108 -15.52 -5.04 1.65
C PRO A 108 -14.48 -5.17 2.75
N GLU A 109 -14.80 -4.64 3.92
CA GLU A 109 -13.95 -4.73 5.10
C GLU A 109 -13.61 -6.19 5.44
N PRO A 110 -12.36 -6.48 5.84
CA PRO A 110 -11.99 -7.83 6.22
C PRO A 110 -12.57 -8.16 7.61
N VAL A 111 -13.44 -9.17 7.68
CA VAL A 111 -14.13 -9.55 8.94
C VAL A 111 -13.31 -10.55 9.77
N LEU A 112 -12.66 -11.51 9.12
CA LEU A 112 -11.88 -12.59 9.76
C LEU A 112 -10.44 -12.68 9.23
N SER A 113 -9.99 -11.65 8.53
CA SER A 113 -8.65 -11.53 7.96
C SER A 113 -8.04 -10.19 8.37
N ALA A 114 -6.72 -10.07 8.35
CA ALA A 114 -6.03 -8.80 8.55
C ALA A 114 -5.97 -7.95 7.26
N TYR A 115 -6.39 -8.51 6.13
CA TYR A 115 -6.31 -7.90 4.80
C TYR A 115 -7.49 -8.32 3.92
N ASN A 116 -7.84 -7.49 2.93
CA ASN A 116 -8.92 -7.75 1.96
C ASN A 116 -8.45 -7.66 0.49
N GLY A 117 -7.15 -7.50 0.25
CA GLY A 117 -6.54 -7.72 -1.05
C GLY A 117 -5.05 -8.06 -0.94
N HIS A 118 -4.45 -8.58 -1.99
CA HIS A 118 -3.01 -8.90 -1.99
C HIS A 118 -2.39 -8.78 -3.38
N LEU A 119 -1.16 -8.27 -3.43
CA LEU A 119 -0.33 -8.19 -4.64
C LEU A 119 0.60 -9.39 -4.68
N GLN A 120 0.42 -10.31 -5.64
CA GLN A 120 1.26 -11.51 -5.72
C GLN A 120 2.58 -11.17 -6.40
N LEU A 121 3.69 -11.46 -5.73
CA LEU A 121 5.05 -11.23 -6.21
C LEU A 121 5.61 -12.42 -6.99
N ARG A 122 5.06 -13.61 -6.74
CA ARG A 122 5.47 -14.86 -7.38
C ARG A 122 4.27 -15.52 -8.06
N GLU A 123 4.41 -15.89 -9.32
CA GLU A 123 3.50 -16.82 -9.96
C GLU A 123 3.66 -18.22 -9.36
N LYS A 124 2.55 -18.98 -9.30
CA LYS A 124 2.54 -20.40 -8.85
C LYS A 124 3.50 -21.32 -9.63
N ARG A 125 4.16 -20.84 -10.70
CA ARG A 125 5.12 -21.60 -11.52
C ARG A 125 6.29 -20.74 -12.02
N GLY A 126 7.29 -20.49 -11.17
CA GLY A 126 8.70 -20.26 -11.57
C GLY A 126 9.04 -19.11 -12.55
N GLY A 127 8.09 -18.27 -12.95
CA GLY A 127 8.30 -17.18 -13.89
C GLY A 127 8.77 -15.90 -13.20
N GLN A 128 9.83 -15.29 -13.71
CA GLN A 128 10.14 -13.89 -13.38
C GLN A 128 9.10 -12.97 -14.01
N HIS A 129 8.38 -12.19 -13.20
CA HIS A 129 7.51 -11.13 -13.70
C HIS A 129 8.34 -10.07 -14.45
N ARG A 130 8.06 -9.92 -15.75
CA ARG A 130 8.72 -8.96 -16.67
C ARG A 130 7.93 -7.66 -16.89
N GLY A 131 6.97 -7.33 -16.02
CA GLY A 131 6.36 -5.99 -16.07
C GLY A 131 5.07 -5.81 -15.29
N TYR A 132 4.32 -6.88 -15.01
CA TYR A 132 3.02 -6.81 -14.33
C TYR A 132 2.90 -7.91 -13.27
N LEU A 133 2.11 -7.63 -12.24
CA LEU A 133 1.75 -8.56 -11.16
C LEU A 133 0.23 -8.68 -11.04
N PRO A 134 -0.31 -9.83 -10.60
CA PRO A 134 -1.71 -9.92 -10.26
C PRO A 134 -1.97 -9.33 -8.87
N TYR A 135 -2.95 -8.45 -8.79
CA TYR A 135 -3.58 -7.97 -7.57
C TYR A 135 -4.93 -8.66 -7.42
N VAL A 136 -5.20 -9.24 -6.24
CA VAL A 136 -6.41 -10.03 -6.00
C VAL A 136 -7.14 -9.49 -4.79
N THR A 137 -8.45 -9.24 -4.91
CA THR A 137 -9.30 -8.86 -3.77
C THR A 137 -9.87 -10.09 -3.05
N ASN A 138 -10.37 -9.91 -1.83
CA ASN A 138 -11.06 -10.97 -1.07
C ASN A 138 -12.36 -11.46 -1.74
N GLN A 139 -12.91 -10.70 -2.69
CA GLN A 139 -14.04 -11.11 -3.52
C GLN A 139 -13.61 -11.97 -4.72
N GLY A 140 -12.31 -12.18 -4.92
CA GLY A 140 -11.76 -12.96 -6.04
C GLY A 140 -11.62 -12.15 -7.34
N LEU A 141 -11.77 -10.83 -7.31
CA LEU A 141 -11.45 -9.99 -8.47
C LEU A 141 -9.94 -9.97 -8.67
N ILE A 142 -9.49 -10.13 -9.92
CA ILE A 142 -8.08 -10.16 -10.28
C ILE A 142 -7.79 -9.04 -11.27
N PHE A 143 -6.85 -8.17 -10.89
CA PHE A 143 -6.32 -7.11 -11.75
C PHE A 143 -4.87 -7.44 -12.09
N THR A 144 -4.49 -7.31 -13.36
CA THR A 144 -3.07 -7.34 -13.74
C THR A 144 -2.56 -5.91 -13.68
N VAL A 145 -1.56 -5.64 -12.84
CA VAL A 145 -1.21 -4.28 -12.44
C VAL A 145 0.29 -4.01 -12.49
N THR A 146 0.62 -2.73 -12.50
CA THR A 146 1.97 -2.19 -12.29
C THR A 146 1.93 -1.23 -11.12
N VAL A 147 2.91 -1.33 -10.23
CA VAL A 147 3.13 -0.35 -9.15
C VAL A 147 3.76 0.90 -9.75
N GLN A 148 3.13 2.06 -9.54
CA GLN A 148 3.57 3.35 -10.08
C GLN A 148 4.32 4.18 -9.05
N GLU A 149 3.84 4.16 -7.81
CA GLU A 149 4.41 4.93 -6.70
C GLU A 149 4.07 4.25 -5.37
N ILE A 150 4.89 4.54 -4.36
CA ILE A 150 4.62 4.12 -2.99
C ILE A 150 4.88 5.28 -2.04
N VAL A 151 4.15 5.30 -0.93
CA VAL A 151 4.42 6.17 0.22
C VAL A 151 4.66 5.27 1.42
N VAL A 152 5.88 5.29 1.94
CA VAL A 152 6.25 4.58 3.17
C VAL A 152 5.83 5.43 4.36
N ILE A 153 5.12 4.82 5.30
CA ILE A 153 4.57 5.47 6.49
C ILE A 153 5.24 4.80 7.71
N GLY A 154 6.10 5.55 8.38
CA GLY A 154 6.82 5.12 9.58
C GLY A 154 6.52 6.00 10.79
N SER A 155 7.04 5.60 11.95
CA SER A 155 7.07 6.48 13.12
C SER A 155 8.18 7.52 12.95
N ARG A 156 7.91 8.78 13.31
CA ARG A 156 8.97 9.77 13.51
C ARG A 156 9.80 9.31 14.70
N VAL A 157 11.09 9.07 14.49
CA VAL A 157 12.03 8.93 15.61
C VAL A 157 12.12 10.32 16.23
N SER A 158 11.64 10.48 17.46
CA SER A 158 11.97 11.68 18.24
C SER A 158 13.48 11.65 18.48
N GLU A 159 14.22 12.59 17.90
CA GLU A 159 15.59 12.87 18.36
C GLU A 159 15.51 13.16 19.87
N ALA A 160 16.19 12.32 20.65
CA ALA A 160 16.32 12.44 22.10
C ALA A 160 17.46 13.40 22.46
#